data_AF-A0A2X2BN66-F1
#
_entry.id   AF-A0A2X2BN66-F1
#
_cell.length_a   1.000
_cell.length_b   1.000
_cell.length_c   1.000
_cell.angle_alpha   90.00
_cell.angle_beta   90.00
_cell.angle_gamma   90.00
#
_symmetry.space_group_name_H-M   'P 1'
#
loop_
_entity.id
_entity.type
_entity.pdbx_description
1 polymer ?
#
loop_
_entity_poly.entity_id
_entity_poly.type
_entity_poly.pdbx_seq_one_letter_code
_entity_poly.pdbx_strand_id
1 'polypeptide(L)'
;MLIQQGKNSQAEQLVAKQPASLRQKLTANTDPSERLRRDAQKALENGHRTQARQLLTQAQRKNPQNNWVYLDLARLMIAEGDKTQADQLILQLERRQTRDANYIAALFYVEQKQWDKVFTLLNSQPQQTEAEKALLERARFYRQLTQAERYYKTGNLVAMRNTLRPLINQVADYPNDVGELAEKLVNSGAQDEALHLIEKDLAKGTKGSVGNYAGHINVFNALGRYAQASSLINDPHYSNKRQQPRNNV
;
A
#
# COMPACT_ATOMS: atom_id res chain seq x y z
N MET A 1 5.26 14.77 10.23
CA MET A 1 4.97 13.33 10.42
C MET A 1 4.40 12.61 9.18
N LEU A 2 4.16 13.29 8.05
CA LEU A 2 3.61 12.65 6.83
C LEU A 2 4.64 11.83 6.02
N ILE A 3 5.93 12.17 6.09
CA ILE A 3 6.99 11.53 5.28
C ILE A 3 7.27 10.08 5.74
N GLN A 4 7.01 9.75 7.02
CA GLN A 4 7.13 8.38 7.53
C GLN A 4 5.90 7.51 7.21
N GLN A 5 4.73 8.14 7.00
CA GLN A 5 3.53 7.43 6.55
C GLN A 5 3.60 7.10 5.05
N GLY A 6 4.27 7.95 4.26
CA GLY A 6 4.53 7.67 2.84
C GLY A 6 5.33 6.39 2.63
N LYS A 7 6.53 6.30 3.24
CA LYS A 7 7.53 5.21 3.09
C LYS A 7 7.06 3.79 3.46
N ASN A 8 5.84 3.65 3.98
CA ASN A 8 5.29 2.43 4.55
C ASN A 8 3.93 2.05 3.96
N SER A 9 3.48 2.76 2.92
CA SER A 9 2.20 2.48 2.29
C SER A 9 2.20 1.12 1.59
N GLN A 10 1.03 0.50 1.55
CA GLN A 10 0.82 -0.80 0.92
C GLN A 10 1.19 -0.79 -0.58
N ALA A 11 0.96 0.34 -1.25
CA ALA A 11 1.32 0.53 -2.65
C ALA A 11 2.84 0.58 -2.84
N GLU A 12 3.59 1.22 -1.94
CA GLU A 12 5.05 1.29 -2.04
C GLU A 12 5.73 -0.08 -1.82
N GLN A 13 5.21 -0.92 -0.93
CA GLN A 13 5.70 -2.31 -0.81
C GLN A 13 5.51 -3.12 -2.09
N LEU A 14 4.46 -2.81 -2.86
CA LEU A 14 4.22 -3.43 -4.17
C LEU A 14 5.17 -2.87 -5.22
N VAL A 15 5.40 -1.55 -5.23
CA VAL A 15 6.41 -0.90 -6.09
C VAL A 15 7.80 -1.50 -5.85
N ALA A 16 8.16 -1.74 -4.59
CA ALA A 16 9.44 -2.36 -4.23
C ALA A 16 9.59 -3.78 -4.81
N LYS A 17 8.50 -4.50 -5.08
CA LYS A 17 8.49 -5.86 -5.65
C LYS A 17 8.27 -5.90 -7.19
N GLN A 18 8.21 -4.76 -7.87
CA GLN A 18 7.86 -4.68 -9.30
C GLN A 18 8.86 -5.32 -10.28
N PRO A 19 8.40 -5.74 -11.50
CA PRO A 19 9.21 -6.39 -12.52
C PRO A 19 10.33 -5.48 -13.04
N ALA A 20 11.41 -6.12 -13.48
CA ALA A 20 12.63 -5.46 -13.95
C ALA A 20 12.37 -4.37 -15.00
N SER A 21 11.35 -4.53 -15.87
CA SER A 21 10.97 -3.56 -16.90
C SER A 21 10.45 -2.23 -16.36
N LEU A 22 9.71 -2.23 -15.24
CA LEU A 22 9.20 -1.02 -14.59
C LEU A 22 10.31 -0.30 -13.82
N ARG A 23 11.21 -1.06 -13.16
CA ARG A 23 12.45 -0.50 -12.61
C ARG A 23 13.34 0.08 -13.71
N GLN A 24 13.44 -0.59 -14.86
CA GLN A 24 14.25 -0.16 -15.99
C GLN A 24 13.74 1.14 -16.61
N LYS A 25 12.42 1.36 -16.68
CA LYS A 25 11.84 2.66 -17.05
C LYS A 25 12.18 3.77 -16.02
N LEU A 26 12.20 3.46 -14.72
CA LEU A 26 12.58 4.41 -13.65
C LEU A 26 14.09 4.71 -13.64
N THR A 27 14.93 3.76 -14.05
CA THR A 27 16.40 3.93 -14.13
C THR A 27 16.91 4.41 -15.49
N ALA A 28 16.07 4.44 -16.52
CA ALA A 28 16.43 5.01 -17.82
C ALA A 28 16.54 6.54 -17.67
N ASN A 29 17.75 6.99 -17.34
CA ASN A 29 18.16 8.39 -17.11
C ASN A 29 18.01 9.32 -18.34
N THR A 30 17.23 8.95 -19.34
CA THR A 30 17.02 9.73 -20.58
C THR A 30 15.70 10.49 -20.63
N ASP A 31 14.72 10.19 -19.77
CA ASP A 31 13.47 10.95 -19.69
C ASP A 31 13.65 12.19 -18.78
N PRO A 32 13.56 13.43 -19.32
CA PRO A 32 13.69 14.65 -18.53
C PRO A 32 12.64 14.76 -17.42
N SER A 33 11.47 14.13 -17.57
CA SER A 33 10.41 14.14 -16.55
C SER A 33 10.79 13.31 -15.32
N GLU A 34 11.58 12.24 -15.46
CA GLU A 34 12.03 11.41 -14.33
C GLU A 34 12.99 12.16 -13.41
N ARG A 35 13.86 13.00 -13.97
CA ARG A 35 14.71 13.90 -13.17
C ARG A 35 13.85 14.85 -12.34
N LEU A 36 12.86 15.47 -12.97
CA LEU A 36 11.95 16.41 -12.31
C LEU A 36 11.11 15.74 -11.21
N ARG A 37 10.67 14.48 -11.42
CA ARG A 37 10.01 13.68 -10.38
C ARG A 37 10.92 13.45 -9.17
N ARG A 38 12.18 13.07 -9.38
CA ARG A 38 13.15 12.88 -8.29
C ARG A 38 13.43 14.18 -7.53
N ASP A 39 13.56 15.29 -8.24
CA ASP A 39 13.76 16.61 -7.63
C ASP A 39 12.51 17.05 -6.84
N ALA A 40 11.30 16.75 -7.35
CA ALA A 40 10.07 16.97 -6.62
C ALA A 40 9.98 16.13 -5.35
N GLN A 41 10.38 14.86 -5.41
CA GLN A 41 10.44 13.99 -4.23
C GLN A 41 11.38 14.56 -3.16
N LYS A 42 12.58 15.02 -3.55
CA LYS A 42 13.50 15.71 -2.61
C LYS A 42 12.88 16.97 -2.03
N ALA A 43 12.17 17.76 -2.83
CA ALA A 43 11.45 18.94 -2.34
C ALA A 43 10.38 18.56 -1.30
N LEU A 44 9.63 17.47 -1.51
CA LEU A 44 8.66 16.95 -0.54
C LEU A 44 9.33 16.47 0.75
N GLU A 45 10.46 15.77 0.65
CA GLU A 45 11.23 15.32 1.82
C GLU A 45 11.74 16.50 2.67
N ASN A 46 12.01 17.64 2.03
CA ASN A 46 12.39 18.89 2.70
C ASN A 46 11.18 19.76 3.10
N GLY A 47 9.94 19.31 2.88
CA GLY A 47 8.73 20.05 3.21
C GLY A 47 8.34 21.15 2.21
N HIS A 48 9.06 21.30 1.10
CA HIS A 48 8.81 22.31 0.07
C HIS A 48 7.71 21.87 -0.91
N ARG A 49 6.46 21.78 -0.44
CA ARG A 49 5.31 21.29 -1.23
C ARG A 49 5.05 22.09 -2.50
N THR A 50 5.08 23.43 -2.42
CA THR A 50 4.87 24.31 -3.59
C THR A 50 5.91 24.05 -4.67
N GLN A 51 7.18 23.88 -4.30
CA GLN A 51 8.26 23.56 -5.23
C GLN A 51 8.05 22.18 -5.87
N ALA A 52 7.67 21.18 -5.07
CA ALA A 52 7.37 19.85 -5.59
C ALA A 52 6.24 19.86 -6.62
N ARG A 53 5.16 20.62 -6.35
CA ARG A 53 4.05 20.81 -7.29
C ARG A 53 4.53 21.41 -8.60
N GLN A 54 5.32 22.48 -8.55
CA GLN A 54 5.88 23.12 -9.75
C GLN A 54 6.74 22.15 -10.58
N LEU A 55 7.61 21.40 -9.92
CA LEU A 55 8.48 20.40 -10.57
C LEU A 55 7.67 19.29 -11.23
N LEU A 56 6.64 18.76 -10.56
CA LEU A 56 5.77 17.72 -11.12
C LEU A 56 4.90 18.25 -12.27
N THR A 57 4.37 19.47 -12.17
CA THR A 57 3.65 20.10 -13.30
C THR A 57 4.59 20.32 -14.49
N GLN A 58 5.86 20.70 -14.25
CA GLN A 58 6.86 20.80 -15.29
C GLN A 58 7.18 19.42 -15.91
N ALA A 59 7.30 18.38 -15.08
CA ALA A 59 7.50 17.00 -15.52
C ALA A 59 6.36 16.53 -16.44
N GLN A 60 5.12 16.82 -16.07
CA GLN A 60 3.93 16.47 -16.85
C GLN A 60 3.93 17.15 -18.22
N ARG A 61 4.32 18.43 -18.28
CA ARG A 61 4.45 19.17 -19.54
C ARG A 61 5.59 18.64 -20.42
N LYS A 62 6.71 18.23 -19.81
CA LYS A 62 7.89 17.71 -20.51
C LYS A 62 7.64 16.33 -21.10
N ASN A 63 6.95 15.46 -20.38
CA ASN A 63 6.51 14.17 -20.90
C ASN A 63 5.08 13.85 -20.44
N PRO A 64 4.06 14.20 -21.24
CA PRO A 64 2.68 13.87 -20.91
C PRO A 64 2.39 12.36 -20.86
N GLN A 65 3.24 11.52 -21.47
CA GLN A 65 3.09 10.06 -21.48
C GLN A 65 3.66 9.38 -20.23
N ASN A 66 4.39 10.12 -19.38
CA ASN A 66 4.88 9.57 -18.12
C ASN A 66 3.73 9.46 -17.10
N ASN A 67 3.09 8.28 -17.06
CA ASN A 67 1.97 7.99 -16.17
C ASN A 67 2.33 8.15 -14.68
N TRP A 68 3.60 7.96 -14.31
CA TRP A 68 4.03 8.10 -12.91
C TRP A 68 3.94 9.54 -12.40
N VAL A 69 4.10 10.54 -13.28
CA VAL A 69 3.91 11.95 -12.89
C VAL A 69 2.48 12.20 -12.42
N TYR A 70 1.49 11.54 -13.03
CA TYR A 70 0.08 11.66 -12.65
C TYR A 70 -0.17 11.10 -11.25
N LEU A 71 0.45 9.96 -10.92
CA LEU A 71 0.37 9.38 -9.58
C LEU A 71 1.00 10.29 -8.53
N ASP A 72 2.19 10.84 -8.79
CA ASP A 72 2.88 11.72 -7.84
C ASP A 72 2.11 13.04 -7.63
N LEU A 73 1.54 13.61 -8.70
CA LEU A 73 0.67 14.78 -8.60
C LEU A 73 -0.61 14.47 -7.81
N ALA A 74 -1.26 13.34 -8.07
CA ALA A 74 -2.46 12.94 -7.36
C ALA A 74 -2.18 12.72 -5.87
N ARG A 75 -1.07 12.05 -5.52
CA ARG A 75 -0.61 11.90 -4.13
C ARG A 75 -0.37 13.25 -3.44
N LEU A 76 0.27 14.19 -4.14
CA LEU A 76 0.48 15.55 -3.62
C LEU A 76 -0.85 16.28 -3.40
N MET A 77 -1.80 16.16 -4.32
CA MET A 77 -3.16 16.70 -4.17
C MET A 77 -3.87 16.10 -2.95
N ILE A 78 -3.81 14.77 -2.74
CA ILE A 78 -4.33 14.13 -1.53
C ILE A 78 -3.69 14.71 -0.27
N ALA A 79 -2.36 14.88 -0.26
CA ALA A 79 -1.63 15.43 0.89
C ALA A 79 -1.95 16.92 1.17
N GLU A 80 -2.44 17.65 0.18
CA GLU A 80 -2.94 19.02 0.30
C GLU A 80 -4.45 19.09 0.63
N GLY A 81 -5.13 17.95 0.72
CA GLY A 81 -6.57 17.87 1.00
C GLY A 81 -7.46 17.96 -0.23
N ASP A 82 -6.89 18.04 -1.43
CA ASP A 82 -7.64 18.17 -2.68
C ASP A 82 -7.91 16.80 -3.33
N LYS A 83 -8.80 16.03 -2.69
CA LYS A 83 -9.18 14.71 -3.18
C LYS A 83 -9.91 14.77 -4.52
N THR A 84 -10.75 15.78 -4.72
CA THR A 84 -11.54 15.89 -5.96
C THR A 84 -10.63 16.09 -7.17
N GLN A 85 -9.62 16.96 -7.10
CA GLN A 85 -8.68 17.13 -8.21
C GLN A 85 -7.80 15.89 -8.41
N ALA A 86 -7.38 15.22 -7.33
CA ALA A 86 -6.61 13.98 -7.44
C ALA A 86 -7.40 12.90 -8.20
N ASP A 87 -8.66 12.68 -7.82
CA ASP A 87 -9.54 11.71 -8.46
C ASP A 87 -9.79 12.08 -9.94
N GLN A 88 -9.99 13.36 -10.26
CA GLN A 88 -10.12 13.82 -11.66
C GLN A 88 -8.87 13.57 -12.49
N LEU A 89 -7.68 13.82 -11.94
CA LEU A 89 -6.41 13.59 -12.61
C LEU A 89 -6.19 12.11 -12.92
N ILE A 90 -6.55 11.22 -11.99
CA ILE A 90 -6.44 9.77 -12.18
C ILE A 90 -7.50 9.26 -13.18
N LEU A 91 -8.72 9.80 -13.16
CA LEU A 91 -9.73 9.50 -14.18
C LEU A 91 -9.27 9.92 -15.59
N GLN A 92 -8.55 11.03 -15.73
CA GLN A 92 -7.94 11.43 -17.01
C GLN A 92 -6.87 10.43 -17.46
N LEU A 93 -6.08 9.89 -16.53
CA LEU A 93 -5.09 8.86 -16.81
C LEU A 93 -5.77 7.55 -17.29
N GLU A 94 -6.85 7.12 -16.62
CA GLU A 94 -7.63 5.92 -16.97
C GLU A 94 -8.23 5.99 -18.39
N ARG A 95 -8.64 7.18 -18.84
CA ARG A 95 -9.19 7.38 -20.21
C ARG A 95 -8.21 7.02 -21.32
N ARG A 96 -6.91 6.88 -21.02
CA ARG A 96 -5.92 6.37 -21.99
C ARG A 96 -6.14 4.90 -22.34
N GLN A 97 -6.82 4.14 -21.47
CA GLN A 97 -7.12 2.73 -21.65
C GLN A 97 -5.89 1.87 -21.98
N THR A 98 -4.72 2.28 -21.50
CA THR A 98 -3.48 1.50 -21.64
C THR A 98 -3.23 0.71 -20.37
N ARG A 99 -2.62 -0.47 -20.52
CA ARG A 99 -2.23 -1.34 -19.41
C ARG A 99 -1.42 -0.59 -18.35
N ASP A 100 -0.37 0.14 -18.77
CA ASP A 100 0.48 0.92 -17.87
C ASP A 100 -0.32 2.00 -17.13
N ALA A 101 -1.24 2.70 -17.79
CA ALA A 101 -2.08 3.72 -17.14
C ALA A 101 -3.01 3.10 -16.09
N ASN A 102 -3.64 1.97 -16.42
CA ASN A 102 -4.55 1.26 -15.51
C ASN A 102 -3.80 0.71 -14.29
N TYR A 103 -2.57 0.22 -14.47
CA TYR A 103 -1.73 -0.22 -13.36
C TYR A 103 -1.38 0.94 -12.42
N ILE A 104 -1.00 2.10 -12.96
CA ILE A 104 -0.69 3.29 -12.15
C ILE A 104 -1.93 3.84 -11.43
N ALA A 105 -3.09 3.88 -12.10
CA ALA A 105 -4.35 4.24 -11.46
C ALA A 105 -4.74 3.25 -10.35
N ALA A 106 -4.51 1.95 -10.56
CA ALA A 106 -4.73 0.94 -9.53
C ALA A 106 -3.85 1.17 -8.30
N LEU A 107 -2.57 1.56 -8.46
CA LEU A 107 -1.71 1.91 -7.33
C LEU A 107 -2.24 3.11 -6.53
N PHE A 108 -2.77 4.13 -7.19
CA PHE A 108 -3.46 5.23 -6.51
C PHE A 108 -4.66 4.71 -5.70
N TYR A 109 -5.50 3.88 -6.30
CA TYR A 109 -6.68 3.34 -5.61
C TYR A 109 -6.37 2.43 -4.43
N VAL A 110 -5.22 1.75 -4.42
CA VAL A 110 -4.72 1.02 -3.24
C VAL A 110 -4.51 1.97 -2.07
N GLU A 111 -3.85 3.12 -2.29
CA GLU A 111 -3.58 4.11 -1.24
C GLU A 111 -4.87 4.70 -0.68
N GLN A 112 -5.88 4.83 -1.53
CA GLN A 112 -7.20 5.31 -1.16
C GLN A 112 -8.13 4.21 -0.61
N LYS A 113 -7.63 2.97 -0.46
CA LYS A 113 -8.39 1.77 -0.06
C LYS A 113 -9.63 1.48 -0.94
N GLN A 114 -9.59 1.90 -2.20
CA GLN A 114 -10.67 1.70 -3.19
C GLN A 114 -10.49 0.37 -3.93
N TRP A 115 -10.52 -0.73 -3.20
CA TRP A 115 -10.18 -2.07 -3.70
C TRP A 115 -11.08 -2.60 -4.83
N ASP A 116 -12.36 -2.19 -4.87
CA ASP A 116 -13.26 -2.52 -5.99
C ASP A 116 -12.79 -1.91 -7.32
N LYS A 117 -12.24 -0.68 -7.28
CA LYS A 117 -11.66 -0.04 -8.48
C LYS A 117 -10.36 -0.72 -8.90
N VAL A 118 -9.50 -1.06 -7.95
CA VAL A 118 -8.27 -1.85 -8.19
C VAL A 118 -8.61 -3.15 -8.91
N PHE A 119 -9.59 -3.90 -8.37
CA PHE A 119 -10.05 -5.15 -8.98
C PHE A 119 -10.56 -4.93 -10.40
N THR A 120 -11.46 -3.97 -10.61
CA THR A 120 -12.06 -3.69 -11.93
C THR A 120 -11.01 -3.35 -12.98
N LEU A 121 -10.05 -2.48 -12.63
CA LEU A 121 -8.99 -2.05 -13.54
C LEU A 121 -8.07 -3.20 -13.96
N LEU A 122 -7.69 -4.06 -13.02
CA LEU A 122 -6.71 -5.11 -13.27
C LEU A 122 -7.34 -6.37 -13.85
N ASN A 123 -8.55 -6.73 -13.41
CA ASN A 123 -9.25 -7.93 -13.88
C ASN A 123 -9.66 -7.84 -15.36
N SER A 124 -9.77 -6.63 -15.91
CA SER A 124 -10.06 -6.41 -17.34
C SER A 124 -8.85 -6.61 -18.26
N GLN A 125 -7.62 -6.72 -17.72
CA GLN A 125 -6.41 -6.83 -18.52
C GLN A 125 -6.14 -8.28 -18.95
N PRO A 126 -6.02 -8.58 -20.26
CA PRO A 126 -5.54 -9.88 -20.71
C PRO A 126 -4.05 -10.03 -20.39
N GLN A 127 -3.63 -11.22 -19.91
CA GLN A 127 -2.22 -11.56 -19.66
C GLN A 127 -1.49 -10.64 -18.67
N GLN A 128 -1.97 -10.61 -17.42
CA GLN A 128 -1.36 -9.86 -16.31
C GLN A 128 0.10 -10.27 -16.04
N THR A 129 0.92 -9.28 -15.69
CA THR A 129 2.27 -9.47 -15.15
C THR A 129 2.16 -10.01 -13.74
N GLU A 130 3.24 -10.58 -13.21
CA GLU A 130 3.26 -11.05 -11.82
C GLU A 130 2.93 -9.95 -10.80
N ALA A 131 3.32 -8.69 -11.04
CA ALA A 131 2.97 -7.58 -10.17
C ALA A 131 1.47 -7.22 -10.24
N GLU A 132 0.87 -7.25 -11.44
CA GLU A 132 -0.57 -7.02 -11.60
C GLU A 132 -1.37 -8.17 -11.00
N LYS A 133 -0.94 -9.43 -11.18
CA LYS A 133 -1.56 -10.59 -10.55
C LYS A 133 -1.52 -10.47 -9.03
N ALA A 134 -0.34 -10.17 -8.46
CA ALA A 134 -0.19 -10.01 -7.01
C ALA A 134 -1.10 -8.88 -6.47
N LEU A 135 -1.20 -7.76 -7.19
CA LEU A 135 -2.08 -6.67 -6.79
C LEU A 135 -3.57 -7.04 -6.95
N LEU A 136 -3.93 -7.79 -8.00
CA LEU A 136 -5.30 -8.28 -8.19
C LEU A 136 -5.70 -9.27 -7.08
N GLU A 137 -4.84 -10.20 -6.69
CA GLU A 137 -5.08 -11.12 -5.58
C GLU A 137 -5.28 -10.36 -4.27
N ARG A 138 -4.45 -9.34 -4.02
CA ARG A 138 -4.63 -8.46 -2.86
C ARG A 138 -5.97 -7.72 -2.92
N ALA A 139 -6.37 -7.21 -4.08
CA ALA A 139 -7.68 -6.57 -4.24
C ALA A 139 -8.84 -7.55 -3.98
N ARG A 140 -8.73 -8.82 -4.43
CA ARG A 140 -9.73 -9.87 -4.14
C ARG A 140 -9.84 -10.12 -2.64
N PHE A 141 -8.71 -10.26 -1.95
CA PHE A 141 -8.64 -10.40 -0.50
C PHE A 141 -9.37 -9.26 0.23
N TYR A 142 -9.06 -8.00 -0.13
CA TYR A 142 -9.69 -6.84 0.51
C TYR A 142 -11.18 -6.67 0.22
N ARG A 143 -11.64 -7.10 -0.97
CA ARG A 143 -13.08 -7.15 -1.28
C ARG A 143 -13.81 -8.17 -0.40
N GLN A 144 -13.21 -9.32 -0.13
CA GLN A 144 -13.74 -10.32 0.81
C GLN A 144 -13.76 -9.78 2.25
N LEU A 145 -12.72 -9.07 2.68
CA LEU A 145 -12.72 -8.39 3.99
C LEU A 145 -13.85 -7.37 4.10
N THR A 146 -14.07 -6.58 3.05
CA THR A 146 -15.15 -5.59 3.00
C THR A 146 -16.53 -6.26 3.02
N GLN A 147 -16.67 -7.42 2.38
CA GLN A 147 -17.90 -8.23 2.44
C GLN A 147 -18.15 -8.74 3.87
N ALA A 148 -17.13 -9.28 4.54
CA ALA A 148 -17.24 -9.73 5.93
C ALA A 148 -17.67 -8.59 6.87
N GLU A 149 -17.17 -7.39 6.64
CA GLU A 149 -17.49 -6.20 7.43
C GLU A 149 -18.95 -5.73 7.27
N ARG A 150 -19.62 -6.08 6.16
CA ARG A 150 -21.07 -5.86 6.04
C ARG A 150 -21.85 -6.73 7.02
N TYR A 151 -21.41 -7.96 7.27
CA TYR A 151 -22.03 -8.82 8.29
C TYR A 151 -21.78 -8.31 9.70
N TYR A 152 -20.62 -7.71 9.96
CA TYR A 152 -20.38 -7.02 11.24
C TYR A 152 -21.40 -5.90 11.50
N LYS A 153 -21.66 -5.06 10.48
CA LYS A 153 -22.63 -3.96 10.57
C LYS A 153 -24.08 -4.43 10.79
N THR A 154 -24.42 -5.64 10.39
CA THR A 154 -25.74 -6.24 10.62
C THR A 154 -25.79 -7.16 11.86
N GLY A 155 -24.70 -7.22 12.63
CA GLY A 155 -24.60 -8.07 13.83
C GLY A 155 -24.42 -9.57 13.56
N ASN A 156 -24.26 -9.98 12.30
CA ASN A 156 -24.12 -11.39 11.92
C ASN A 156 -22.65 -11.85 12.03
N LEU A 157 -22.18 -12.03 13.27
CA LEU A 157 -20.79 -12.44 13.54
C LEU A 157 -20.45 -13.85 13.00
N VAL A 158 -21.44 -14.74 12.91
CA VAL A 158 -21.24 -16.09 12.35
C VAL A 158 -20.94 -16.00 10.84
N ALA A 159 -21.72 -15.24 10.08
CA ALA A 159 -21.47 -15.03 8.67
C ALA A 159 -20.14 -14.30 8.43
N MET A 160 -19.84 -13.27 9.23
CA MET A 160 -18.54 -12.59 9.21
C MET A 160 -17.40 -13.59 9.37
N ARG A 161 -17.41 -14.40 10.43
CA ARG A 161 -16.37 -15.40 10.70
C ARG A 161 -16.24 -16.42 9.56
N ASN A 162 -17.36 -16.92 9.04
CA ASN A 162 -17.36 -17.87 7.94
C ASN A 162 -16.78 -17.28 6.64
N THR A 163 -16.95 -15.98 6.40
CA THR A 163 -16.30 -15.27 5.29
C THR A 163 -14.80 -15.05 5.52
N LEU A 164 -14.36 -14.83 6.77
CA LEU A 164 -12.96 -14.54 7.08
C LEU A 164 -12.06 -15.79 7.11
N ARG A 165 -12.57 -16.94 7.58
CA ARG A 165 -11.78 -18.17 7.76
C ARG A 165 -10.98 -18.62 6.53
N PRO A 166 -11.56 -18.66 5.30
CA PRO A 166 -10.79 -19.01 4.10
C PRO A 166 -9.61 -18.09 3.85
N LEU A 167 -9.70 -16.82 4.27
CA LEU A 167 -8.66 -15.81 4.05
C LEU A 167 -7.40 -16.08 4.88
N ILE A 168 -7.48 -16.84 5.98
CA ILE A 168 -6.31 -17.22 6.80
C ILE A 168 -5.26 -17.96 5.97
N ASN A 169 -5.70 -18.76 4.99
CA ASN A 169 -4.82 -19.53 4.12
C ASN A 169 -4.49 -18.82 2.81
N GLN A 170 -5.17 -17.69 2.51
CA GLN A 170 -5.00 -16.93 1.26
C GLN A 170 -4.26 -15.61 1.47
N VAL A 171 -4.22 -15.09 2.71
CA VAL A 171 -3.58 -13.83 3.03
C VAL A 171 -2.12 -13.86 2.60
N ALA A 172 -1.74 -12.86 1.81
CA ALA A 172 -0.37 -12.72 1.35
C ALA A 172 0.56 -12.41 2.54
N ASP A 173 1.84 -12.71 2.35
CA ASP A 173 2.88 -12.60 3.38
C ASP A 173 3.31 -11.13 3.60
N TYR A 174 2.35 -10.29 3.97
CA TYR A 174 2.50 -8.87 4.33
C TYR A 174 1.92 -8.64 5.73
N PRO A 175 2.72 -8.16 6.69
CA PRO A 175 2.25 -7.95 8.07
C PRO A 175 1.02 -7.06 8.22
N ASN A 176 0.85 -6.07 7.33
CA ASN A 176 -0.33 -5.22 7.29
C ASN A 176 -1.61 -6.01 6.99
N ASP A 177 -1.56 -6.89 5.98
CA ASP A 177 -2.72 -7.65 5.51
C ASP A 177 -3.10 -8.72 6.54
N VAL A 178 -2.08 -9.36 7.14
CA VAL A 178 -2.24 -10.31 8.25
C VAL A 178 -2.88 -9.63 9.46
N GLY A 179 -2.37 -8.47 9.86
CA GLY A 179 -2.90 -7.72 11.00
C GLY A 179 -4.35 -7.30 10.79
N GLU A 180 -4.70 -6.83 9.58
CA GLU A 180 -6.07 -6.43 9.27
C GLU A 180 -7.06 -7.60 9.26
N LEU A 181 -6.65 -8.76 8.76
CA LEU A 181 -7.45 -9.99 8.87
C LEU A 181 -7.61 -10.39 10.34
N ALA A 182 -6.54 -10.36 11.12
CA ALA A 182 -6.57 -10.73 12.54
C ALA A 182 -7.49 -9.81 13.37
N GLU A 183 -7.46 -8.49 13.13
CA GLU A 183 -8.40 -7.55 13.76
C GLU A 183 -9.87 -7.90 13.45
N LYS A 184 -10.17 -8.23 12.19
CA LYS A 184 -11.53 -8.62 11.78
C LYS A 184 -11.92 -9.98 12.38
N LEU A 185 -10.99 -10.91 12.53
CA LEU A 185 -11.23 -12.18 13.22
C LEU A 185 -11.59 -11.95 14.69
N VAL A 186 -10.86 -11.07 15.40
CA VAL A 186 -11.21 -10.65 16.78
C VAL A 186 -12.63 -10.07 16.84
N ASN A 187 -12.96 -9.16 15.92
CA ASN A 187 -14.30 -8.54 15.85
C ASN A 187 -15.43 -9.56 15.57
N SER A 188 -15.12 -10.69 14.93
CA SER A 188 -16.05 -11.80 14.71
C SER A 188 -16.13 -12.80 15.87
N GLY A 189 -15.34 -12.60 16.93
CA GLY A 189 -15.21 -13.51 18.07
C GLY A 189 -14.23 -14.68 17.86
N ALA A 190 -13.46 -14.69 16.77
CA ALA A 190 -12.48 -15.73 16.45
C ALA A 190 -11.07 -15.36 16.99
N GLN A 191 -10.97 -15.13 18.30
CA GLN A 191 -9.75 -14.59 18.93
C GLN A 191 -8.56 -15.55 18.84
N ASP A 192 -8.77 -16.86 19.05
CA ASP A 192 -7.71 -17.86 18.96
C ASP A 192 -7.15 -17.98 17.53
N GLU A 193 -8.02 -17.91 16.53
CA GLU A 193 -7.63 -17.91 15.11
C GLU A 193 -6.81 -16.66 14.77
N ALA A 194 -7.18 -15.49 15.30
CA ALA A 194 -6.45 -14.24 15.12
C ALA A 194 -5.05 -14.30 15.75
N LEU A 195 -4.93 -14.83 16.97
CA LEU A 195 -3.65 -14.99 17.66
C LEU A 195 -2.73 -15.96 16.93
N HIS A 196 -3.24 -17.14 16.57
CA HIS A 196 -2.46 -18.14 15.83
C HIS A 196 -1.98 -17.60 14.47
N LEU A 197 -2.81 -16.82 13.78
CA LEU A 197 -2.43 -16.16 12.53
C LEU A 197 -1.26 -15.18 12.74
N ILE A 198 -1.34 -14.33 13.76
CA ILE A 198 -0.29 -13.37 14.11
C ILE A 198 1.01 -14.09 14.51
N GLU A 199 0.92 -15.10 15.38
CA GLU A 199 2.08 -15.87 15.85
C GLU A 199 2.79 -16.56 14.69
N LYS A 200 2.02 -17.16 13.78
CA LYS A 200 2.56 -17.76 12.55
C LYS A 200 3.26 -16.73 11.66
N ASP A 201 2.77 -15.49 11.58
CA ASP A 201 3.43 -14.45 10.78
C ASP A 201 4.73 -13.97 11.43
N LEU A 202 4.71 -13.72 12.74
CA LEU A 202 5.89 -13.31 13.52
C LEU A 202 6.99 -14.37 13.51
N ALA A 203 6.63 -15.66 13.51
CA ALA A 203 7.59 -16.77 13.42
C ALA A 203 8.41 -16.78 12.11
N LYS A 204 7.94 -16.09 11.05
CA LYS A 204 8.68 -15.95 9.79
C LYS A 204 9.75 -14.85 9.85
N GLY A 205 9.88 -14.16 10.99
CA GLY A 205 10.80 -13.04 11.17
C GLY A 205 10.24 -11.69 10.72
N THR A 206 10.96 -10.64 11.08
CA THR A 206 10.53 -9.25 10.90
C THR A 206 10.61 -8.81 9.43
N LYS A 207 9.51 -8.27 8.91
CA LYS A 207 9.41 -7.75 7.53
C LYS A 207 8.94 -6.29 7.55
N GLY A 208 9.70 -5.41 6.90
CA GLY A 208 9.32 -3.99 6.83
C GLY A 208 9.66 -3.23 8.11
N SER A 209 8.79 -2.31 8.53
CA SER A 209 8.96 -1.48 9.73
C SER A 209 7.92 -1.83 10.79
N VAL A 210 8.10 -1.34 12.03
CA VAL A 210 7.12 -1.53 13.11
C VAL A 210 5.71 -1.06 12.72
N GLY A 211 5.61 -0.01 11.91
CA GLY A 211 4.31 0.50 11.43
C GLY A 211 3.53 -0.51 10.60
N ASN A 212 4.20 -1.50 10.00
CA ASN A 212 3.55 -2.58 9.26
C ASN A 212 2.88 -3.62 10.16
N TYR A 213 3.22 -3.63 11.43
CA TYR A 213 2.67 -4.54 12.43
C TYR A 213 1.61 -3.86 13.30
N ALA A 214 1.13 -2.67 12.93
CA ALA A 214 0.11 -1.94 13.69
C ALA A 214 -1.11 -2.82 14.00
N GLY A 215 -1.59 -3.63 13.03
CA GLY A 215 -2.71 -4.53 13.27
C GLY A 215 -2.41 -5.67 14.25
N HIS A 216 -1.17 -6.15 14.29
CA HIS A 216 -0.74 -7.13 15.29
C HIS A 216 -0.77 -6.52 16.70
N ILE A 217 -0.23 -5.29 16.83
CA ILE A 217 -0.22 -4.52 18.08
C ILE A 217 -1.65 -4.28 18.56
N ASN A 218 -2.55 -3.89 17.67
CA ASN A 218 -3.96 -3.64 17.98
C ASN A 218 -4.64 -4.90 18.52
N VAL A 219 -4.44 -6.06 17.86
CA VAL A 219 -4.98 -7.34 18.33
C VAL A 219 -4.41 -7.73 19.69
N PHE A 220 -3.10 -7.62 19.89
CA PHE A 220 -2.51 -7.91 21.20
C PHE A 220 -3.08 -7.02 22.30
N ASN A 221 -3.23 -5.71 22.05
CA ASN A 221 -3.83 -4.80 23.03
C ASN A 221 -5.30 -5.14 23.30
N ALA A 222 -6.10 -5.41 22.25
CA ALA A 222 -7.51 -5.77 22.39
C ALA A 222 -7.73 -7.06 23.20
N LEU A 223 -6.74 -7.96 23.19
CA LEU A 223 -6.76 -9.23 23.90
C LEU A 223 -5.97 -9.20 25.24
N GLY A 224 -5.57 -8.02 25.72
CA GLY A 224 -4.86 -7.86 26.99
C GLY A 224 -3.39 -8.34 26.99
N ARG A 225 -2.82 -8.61 25.82
CA ARG A 225 -1.44 -9.09 25.61
C ARG A 225 -0.43 -7.94 25.50
N TYR A 226 -0.47 -7.02 26.46
CA TYR A 226 0.32 -5.78 26.42
C TYR A 226 1.84 -6.01 26.36
N ALA A 227 2.34 -7.08 26.97
CA ALA A 227 3.76 -7.44 26.89
C ALA A 227 4.19 -7.78 25.45
N GLN A 228 3.37 -8.52 24.71
CA GLN A 228 3.64 -8.86 23.31
C GLN A 228 3.54 -7.61 22.41
N ALA A 229 2.54 -6.76 22.65
CA ALA A 229 2.42 -5.47 21.97
C ALA A 229 3.65 -4.58 22.20
N SER A 230 4.10 -4.45 23.46
CA SER A 230 5.28 -3.66 23.84
C SER A 230 6.57 -4.23 23.24
N SER A 231 6.74 -5.56 23.25
CA SER A 231 7.88 -6.22 22.61
C SER A 231 7.95 -5.89 21.13
N LEU A 232 6.83 -5.90 20.41
CA LEU A 232 6.80 -5.61 18.98
C LEU A 232 7.12 -4.14 18.67
N ILE A 233 6.70 -3.23 19.54
CA ILE A 233 7.02 -1.79 19.42
C ILE A 233 8.50 -1.54 19.64
N ASN A 234 9.10 -2.22 20.63
CA ASN A 234 10.46 -1.99 21.08
C ASN A 234 11.51 -2.88 20.39
N ASP A 235 11.09 -3.76 19.47
CA ASP A 235 12.01 -4.68 18.81
C ASP A 235 13.05 -3.89 17.98
N PRO A 236 14.36 -4.03 18.30
CA PRO A 236 15.44 -3.34 17.62
C PRO A 236 15.48 -3.59 16.11
N HIS A 237 14.98 -4.75 15.64
CA HIS A 237 14.94 -5.09 14.23
C HIS A 237 14.07 -4.12 13.41
N TYR A 238 13.07 -3.49 14.02
CA TYR A 238 12.25 -2.46 13.35
C TYR A 238 12.86 -1.05 13.38
N SER A 239 13.82 -0.82 14.28
CA SER A 239 14.49 0.48 14.46
C SER A 239 15.70 0.67 13.53
N ASN A 240 16.27 -0.42 13.02
CA ASN A 240 17.63 -0.42 12.46
C ASN A 240 17.76 -0.09 10.96
N LYS A 241 16.76 0.56 10.33
CA LYS A 241 16.92 1.10 8.96
C LYS A 241 17.47 2.52 8.89
N ARG A 242 17.91 3.11 10.02
CA ARG A 242 18.59 4.42 10.04
C ARG A 242 20.12 4.36 9.88
N GLN A 243 20.71 3.17 9.75
CA GLN A 243 22.15 3.04 9.53
C GLN A 243 22.41 2.09 8.36
N GLN A 244 22.19 2.59 7.13
CA GLN A 244 23.10 2.16 6.07
C GLN A 244 24.43 2.90 6.33
N PRO A 245 25.57 2.20 6.44
CA PRO A 245 26.85 2.85 6.60
C PRO A 245 27.08 3.79 5.41
N ARG A 246 27.56 5.00 5.70
CA ARG A 246 28.17 5.86 4.69
C ARG A 246 29.31 5.06 4.05
N ASN A 247 29.25 4.91 2.73
CA ASN A 247 30.38 4.44 1.95
C ASN A 247 31.64 5.24 2.32
N ASN A 248 32.65 4.54 2.83
CA ASN A 248 34.06 4.79 2.51
C ASN A 248 34.41 3.59 1.61
N VAL A 249 34.98 3.70 0.40
CA VAL A 249 36.01 4.59 -0.14
C VAL A 249 35.71 4.84 -1.62
#